data_AF-A0A5M8S0I6-F1
#
_entry.id   AF-A0A5M8S0I6-F1
#
_cell.length_a   1.000
_cell.length_b   1.000
_cell.length_c   1.000
_cell.angle_alpha   90.00
_cell.angle_beta   90.00
_cell.angle_gamma   90.00
#
_symmetry.space_group_name_H-M   'P 1'
#
loop_
_entity.id
_entity.type
_entity.pdbx_description
1 polymer ?
#
loop_
_entity_poly.entity_id
_entity_poly.type
_entity_poly.pdbx_seq_one_letter_code
_entity_poly.pdbx_strand_id
1 'polypeptide(L)'
;MQRIAAIVICLAFAVITGCQNEDEGKDRRLAAVENMLEAILEEDLSEMKRLYVEGAVPSLETILKDKQKWGISGLNADDFQISEASIHVFHAAYKMENSGESGRVAFRIRDDPDKGIMIDFIGQISRKS
;
A
#
# COMPACT_ATOMS: atom_id res chain seq x y z
N MET A 1 -26.18 -7.89 -61.80
CA MET A 1 -25.29 -8.70 -60.93
C MET A 1 -23.85 -8.24 -61.13
N GLN A 2 -23.28 -7.53 -60.15
CA GLN A 2 -21.86 -7.22 -60.06
C GLN A 2 -21.45 -7.35 -58.59
N ARG A 3 -20.45 -8.20 -58.34
CA ARG A 3 -19.83 -8.48 -57.04
C ARG A 3 -18.55 -7.68 -56.94
N ILE A 4 -18.40 -6.80 -55.95
CA ILE A 4 -17.12 -6.29 -55.42
C ILE A 4 -17.37 -6.02 -53.94
N ALA A 5 -17.11 -7.00 -53.07
CA ALA A 5 -15.89 -7.17 -52.28
C ALA A 5 -15.78 -6.13 -51.15
N ALA A 6 -15.79 -6.67 -49.93
CA ALA A 6 -15.70 -5.99 -48.64
C ALA A 6 -14.47 -5.06 -48.53
N ILE A 7 -14.65 -3.90 -47.90
CA ILE A 7 -13.55 -3.08 -47.40
C ILE A 7 -13.79 -2.76 -45.92
N VAL A 8 -13.22 -3.62 -45.08
CA VAL A 8 -12.33 -3.27 -43.95
C VAL A 8 -12.90 -2.32 -42.88
N ILE A 9 -13.60 -2.94 -41.94
CA ILE A 9 -13.48 -2.74 -40.49
C ILE A 9 -12.02 -2.43 -40.12
N CYS A 10 -11.67 -1.27 -39.53
CA CYS A 10 -10.42 -1.08 -38.76
C CYS A 10 -10.23 0.30 -38.09
N LEU A 11 -11.21 0.85 -37.35
CA LEU A 11 -10.99 2.11 -36.61
C LEU A 11 -11.74 2.15 -35.27
N ALA A 12 -11.68 1.08 -34.49
CA ALA A 12 -12.33 1.02 -33.16
C ALA A 12 -11.46 0.42 -32.03
N PHE A 13 -10.17 0.15 -32.25
CA PHE A 13 -9.33 -0.54 -31.25
C PHE A 13 -8.01 0.19 -30.94
N ALA A 14 -8.03 1.49 -30.72
CA ALA A 14 -6.81 2.24 -30.40
C ALA A 14 -6.78 2.93 -29.03
N VAL A 15 -7.81 2.83 -28.17
CA VAL A 15 -7.80 3.57 -26.89
C VAL A 15 -8.50 2.83 -25.74
N ILE A 16 -8.18 1.57 -25.46
CA ILE A 16 -8.60 0.93 -24.19
C ILE A 16 -7.51 -0.02 -23.65
N THR A 17 -6.26 0.42 -23.60
CA THR A 17 -5.19 -0.32 -22.88
C THR A 17 -4.69 0.41 -21.63
N GLY A 18 -5.19 1.61 -21.34
CA GLY A 18 -4.73 2.43 -20.22
C GLY A 18 -5.50 2.27 -18.91
N CYS A 19 -6.74 1.77 -18.93
CA CYS A 19 -7.61 1.78 -17.74
C CYS A 19 -7.65 0.46 -16.95
N GLN A 20 -7.14 -0.65 -17.48
CA GLN A 20 -7.19 -1.94 -16.78
C GLN A 20 -5.97 -2.21 -15.89
N ASN A 21 -4.81 -1.64 -16.20
CA ASN A 21 -3.57 -1.91 -15.46
C ASN A 21 -3.41 -1.03 -14.20
N GLU A 22 -4.05 0.12 -14.16
CA GLU A 22 -3.92 1.07 -13.04
C GLU A 22 -4.56 0.52 -11.75
N ASP A 23 -5.69 -0.16 -11.89
CA ASP A 23 -6.44 -0.76 -10.77
C ASP A 23 -5.70 -1.98 -10.18
N GLU A 24 -5.21 -2.89 -11.03
CA GLU A 24 -4.46 -4.08 -10.59
C GLU A 24 -3.14 -3.70 -9.87
N GLY A 25 -2.44 -2.68 -10.37
CA GLY A 25 -1.22 -2.19 -9.73
C GLY A 25 -1.52 -1.59 -8.34
N LYS A 26 -2.62 -0.85 -8.21
CA LYS A 26 -3.05 -0.28 -6.94
C LYS A 26 -3.47 -1.37 -5.94
N ASP A 27 -4.22 -2.38 -6.37
CA ASP A 27 -4.67 -3.49 -5.51
C ASP A 27 -3.49 -4.25 -4.92
N ARG A 28 -2.47 -4.53 -5.73
CA ARG A 28 -1.24 -5.19 -5.25
C ARG A 28 -0.47 -4.33 -4.23
N ARG A 29 -0.43 -3.01 -4.44
CA ARG A 29 0.19 -2.06 -3.51
C ARG A 29 -0.58 -1.97 -2.20
N LEU A 30 -1.91 -1.93 -2.26
CA LEU A 30 -2.77 -1.93 -1.08
C LEU A 30 -2.59 -3.22 -0.26
N ALA A 31 -2.61 -4.39 -0.91
CA ALA A 31 -2.40 -5.67 -0.25
C ALA A 31 -1.03 -5.76 0.46
N ALA A 32 0.03 -5.20 -0.14
CA ALA A 32 1.34 -5.14 0.51
C ALA A 32 1.32 -4.28 1.79
N VAL A 33 0.57 -3.17 1.78
CA VAL A 33 0.41 -2.30 2.96
C VAL A 33 -0.43 -2.98 4.04
N GLU A 34 -1.51 -3.65 3.67
CA GLU A 34 -2.36 -4.43 4.59
C GLU A 34 -1.54 -5.52 5.29
N ASN A 35 -0.83 -6.36 4.53
CA ASN A 35 0.00 -7.44 5.08
C ASN A 35 1.13 -6.89 5.99
N MET A 36 1.74 -5.76 5.63
CA MET A 36 2.76 -5.14 6.47
C MET A 36 2.17 -4.56 7.76
N LEU A 37 1.01 -3.91 7.68
CA LEU A 37 0.32 -3.38 8.87
C LEU A 37 -0.01 -4.53 9.83
N GLU A 38 -0.61 -5.61 9.32
CA GLU A 38 -0.91 -6.81 10.11
C GLU A 38 0.36 -7.38 10.76
N ALA A 39 1.45 -7.55 9.99
CA ALA A 39 2.72 -8.04 10.52
C ALA A 39 3.31 -7.14 11.63
N ILE A 40 3.16 -5.82 11.54
CA ILE A 40 3.58 -4.89 12.61
C ILE A 40 2.73 -5.08 13.87
N LEU A 41 1.41 -5.20 13.71
CA LEU A 41 0.47 -5.36 14.81
C LEU A 41 0.74 -6.67 15.56
N GLU A 42 0.95 -7.76 14.81
CA GLU A 42 1.22 -9.12 15.32
C GLU A 42 2.68 -9.38 15.72
N GLU A 43 3.61 -8.45 15.42
CA GLU A 43 5.05 -8.63 15.63
C GLU A 43 5.66 -9.76 14.79
N ASP A 44 5.09 -10.05 13.62
CA ASP A 44 5.63 -11.01 12.66
C ASP A 44 6.84 -10.44 11.92
N LEU A 45 8.00 -10.58 12.55
CA LEU A 45 9.29 -10.19 11.96
C LEU A 45 9.62 -10.93 10.65
N SER A 46 9.10 -12.13 10.43
CA SER A 46 9.37 -12.88 9.20
C SER A 46 8.67 -12.22 8.03
N GLU A 47 7.39 -11.91 8.20
CA GLU A 47 6.58 -11.25 7.19
C GLU A 47 7.03 -9.81 6.94
N MET A 48 7.37 -9.07 8.01
CA MET A 48 7.97 -7.74 7.89
C MET A 48 9.27 -7.79 7.05
N LYS A 49 10.16 -8.76 7.27
CA LYS A 49 11.40 -8.91 6.48
C LYS A 49 11.14 -9.26 5.02
N ARG A 50 10.08 -10.02 4.75
CA ARG A 50 9.68 -10.39 3.39
C ARG A 50 9.24 -9.17 2.58
N LEU A 51 8.53 -8.24 3.21
CA LEU A 51 7.91 -7.08 2.57
C LEU A 51 8.75 -5.80 2.65
N TYR A 52 9.76 -5.73 3.53
CA TYR A 52 10.54 -4.53 3.77
C TYR A 52 11.87 -4.50 3.01
N VAL A 53 12.23 -3.34 2.46
CA VAL A 53 13.50 -3.15 1.77
C VAL A 53 14.66 -3.30 2.76
N GLU A 54 15.60 -4.18 2.44
CA GLU A 54 16.79 -4.40 3.23
C GLU A 54 17.62 -3.11 3.35
N GLY A 55 17.97 -2.74 4.58
CA GLY A 55 18.72 -1.51 4.87
C GLY A 55 17.91 -0.22 4.89
N ALA A 56 16.59 -0.27 4.67
CA ALA A 56 15.73 0.91 4.81
C ALA A 56 15.68 1.45 6.25
N VAL A 57 15.39 2.75 6.37
CA VAL A 57 15.32 3.48 7.65
C VAL A 57 13.91 4.02 7.84
N PRO A 58 13.25 3.78 9.01
CA PRO A 58 13.75 3.08 10.21
C PRO A 58 13.95 1.57 10.02
N SER A 59 14.72 0.92 10.90
CA SER A 59 14.83 -0.55 10.91
C SER A 59 13.54 -1.21 11.41
N LEU A 60 13.31 -2.49 11.08
CA LEU A 60 12.13 -3.24 11.55
C LEU A 60 12.01 -3.28 13.09
N GLU A 61 13.14 -3.44 13.78
CA GLU A 61 13.17 -3.37 15.25
C GLU A 61 12.76 -1.99 15.78
N THR A 62 13.18 -0.93 15.07
CA THR A 62 12.79 0.45 15.41
C THR A 62 11.29 0.65 15.18
N ILE A 63 10.74 0.12 14.08
CA ILE A 63 9.30 0.17 13.78
C ILE A 63 8.49 -0.52 14.88
N LEU A 64 8.88 -1.72 15.31
CA LEU A 64 8.20 -2.43 16.39
C LEU A 64 8.27 -1.69 17.72
N LYS A 65 9.43 -1.10 18.05
CA LYS A 65 9.55 -0.24 19.24
C LYS A 65 8.68 1.01 19.16
N ASP A 66 8.63 1.62 17.98
CA ASP A 66 7.90 2.86 17.78
C ASP A 66 6.38 2.63 17.69
N LYS A 67 5.90 1.43 17.33
CA LYS A 67 4.47 1.08 17.34
C LYS A 67 3.80 1.35 18.69
N GLN A 68 4.53 1.13 19.79
CA GLN A 68 4.07 1.45 21.14
C GLN A 68 3.87 2.96 21.33
N LYS A 69 4.82 3.77 20.83
CA LYS A 69 4.74 5.24 20.90
C LYS A 69 3.66 5.79 19.99
N TRP A 70 3.41 5.13 18.87
CA TRP A 70 2.31 5.47 17.97
C TRP A 70 0.95 5.12 18.61
N GLY A 71 0.95 4.32 19.68
CA GLY A 71 -0.26 3.87 20.37
C GLY A 71 -1.11 2.94 19.50
N ILE A 72 -0.46 2.17 18.63
CA ILE A 72 -1.11 1.12 17.83
C ILE A 72 -0.95 -0.28 18.46
N SER A 73 -0.30 -0.37 19.61
CA SER A 73 -0.22 -1.60 20.39
C SER A 73 -1.60 -2.03 20.86
N GLY A 74 -2.04 -3.22 20.46
CA GLY A 74 -3.33 -3.79 20.83
C GLY A 74 -4.49 -3.39 19.90
N LEU A 75 -4.23 -2.64 18.83
CA LEU A 75 -5.18 -2.47 17.74
C LEU A 75 -5.10 -3.67 16.78
N ASN A 76 -6.19 -3.90 16.06
CA ASN A 76 -6.30 -4.88 14.99
C ASN A 76 -6.31 -4.16 13.63
N ALA A 77 -6.10 -4.89 12.53
CA ALA A 77 -6.11 -4.32 11.19
C ALA A 77 -7.43 -3.58 10.87
N ASP A 78 -8.55 -4.11 11.35
CA ASP A 78 -9.89 -3.51 11.18
C ASP A 78 -10.07 -2.15 11.86
N ASP A 79 -9.20 -1.79 12.80
CA ASP A 79 -9.21 -0.47 13.45
C ASP A 79 -8.60 0.64 12.55
N PHE A 80 -8.11 0.27 11.36
CA PHE A 80 -7.45 1.16 10.43
C PHE A 80 -8.26 1.38 9.16
N GLN A 81 -8.28 2.64 8.71
CA GLN A 81 -8.72 3.01 7.37
C GLN A 81 -7.50 3.34 6.50
N ILE A 82 -7.22 2.48 5.52
CA ILE A 82 -6.12 2.66 4.58
C ILE A 82 -6.58 3.49 3.37
N SER A 83 -5.75 4.44 2.96
CA SER A 83 -6.02 5.34 1.84
C SER A 83 -4.75 5.61 1.05
N GLU A 84 -4.84 5.60 -0.28
CA GLU A 84 -3.74 5.99 -1.17
C GLU A 84 -3.58 7.52 -1.11
N ALA A 85 -2.38 7.97 -0.74
CA ALA A 85 -2.01 9.39 -0.67
C ALA A 85 -1.22 9.84 -1.92
N SER A 86 -0.48 8.92 -2.54
CA SER A 86 0.09 9.04 -3.88
C SER A 86 0.38 7.64 -4.42
N ILE A 87 0.81 7.52 -5.67
CA ILE A 87 1.10 6.23 -6.32
C ILE A 87 2.12 5.35 -5.56
N HIS A 88 2.90 5.93 -4.66
CA HIS A 88 3.90 5.23 -3.84
C HIS A 88 3.67 5.38 -2.34
N VAL A 89 2.57 6.01 -1.90
CA VAL A 89 2.35 6.29 -0.47
C VAL A 89 0.94 5.96 -0.07
N PHE A 90 0.80 5.17 0.98
CA PHE A 90 -0.47 4.86 1.64
C PHE A 90 -0.45 5.37 3.07
N HIS A 91 -1.61 5.79 3.56
CA HIS A 91 -1.81 6.17 4.94
C HIS A 91 -2.83 5.25 5.59
N ALA A 92 -2.47 4.63 6.71
CA ALA A 92 -3.38 3.90 7.60
C ALA A 92 -3.78 4.82 8.76
N ALA A 93 -5.02 5.32 8.75
CA ALA A 93 -5.57 6.16 9.81
C ALA A 93 -6.27 5.30 10.87
N TYR A 94 -6.09 5.62 12.15
CA TYR A 94 -6.72 4.90 13.25
C TYR A 94 -7.22 5.87 14.32
N LYS A 95 -8.13 5.39 15.16
CA LYS A 95 -8.62 6.12 16.33
C LYS A 95 -8.55 5.19 17.55
N MET A 96 -7.90 5.65 18.60
CA MET A 96 -7.86 4.94 19.87
C MET A 96 -9.22 5.09 20.55
N GLU A 97 -9.94 3.98 20.80
CA GLU A 97 -11.27 4.02 21.42
C GLU A 97 -11.25 4.68 22.80
N ASN A 98 -10.19 4.42 23.58
CA ASN A 98 -10.12 4.83 24.98
C ASN A 98 -9.76 6.31 25.19
N SER A 99 -9.00 6.93 24.29
CA SER A 99 -8.57 8.33 24.40
C SER A 99 -9.25 9.26 23.40
N GLY A 100 -9.87 8.70 22.35
CA GLY A 100 -10.37 9.47 21.21
C GLY A 100 -9.27 10.07 20.33
N GLU A 101 -7.99 9.86 20.68
CA GLU A 101 -6.85 10.31 19.88
C GLU A 101 -6.81 9.54 18.56
N SER A 102 -6.49 10.25 17.48
CA SER A 102 -6.35 9.67 16.15
C SER A 102 -4.94 9.87 15.62
N GLY A 103 -4.39 8.85 14.99
CA GLY A 103 -3.10 8.92 14.33
C GLY A 103 -3.16 8.43 12.88
N ARG A 104 -2.05 8.58 12.17
CA ARG A 104 -1.85 7.97 10.85
C ARG A 104 -0.45 7.40 10.76
N VAL A 105 -0.32 6.20 10.19
CA VAL A 105 0.96 5.62 9.80
C VAL A 105 1.08 5.72 8.28
N ALA A 106 2.20 6.23 7.80
CA ALA A 106 2.53 6.28 6.39
C ALA A 106 3.39 5.09 5.99
N PHE A 107 3.06 4.50 4.84
CA PHE A 107 3.81 3.43 4.18
C PHE A 107 4.26 3.95 2.84
N ARG A 108 5.56 3.95 2.57
CA ARG A 108 6.09 4.22 1.23
C ARG A 108 6.47 2.92 0.55
N ILE A 109 6.00 2.80 -0.67
CA ILE A 109 6.15 1.63 -1.52
C ILE A 109 7.21 1.92 -2.58
N ARG A 110 7.94 0.87 -2.93
CA ARG A 110 8.90 0.82 -4.03
C ARG A 110 8.66 -0.44 -4.85
N ASP A 111 8.73 -0.32 -6.17
CA ASP A 111 8.84 -1.46 -7.06
C ASP A 111 10.28 -1.96 -7.10
N ASP A 112 10.51 -3.18 -6.67
CA ASP A 112 11.76 -3.91 -6.83
C ASP A 112 11.66 -4.83 -8.05
N PRO A 113 12.62 -4.80 -8.99
CA PRO A 113 12.54 -5.59 -10.22
C PRO A 113 12.57 -7.10 -9.98
N ASP A 114 13.17 -7.55 -8.88
CA ASP A 114 13.35 -8.97 -8.56
C ASP A 114 12.33 -9.45 -7.51
N LYS A 115 11.95 -8.59 -6.57
CA LYS A 115 11.09 -8.91 -5.42
C LYS A 115 9.66 -8.41 -5.56
N GLY A 116 9.37 -7.53 -6.52
CA GLY A 116 8.05 -6.93 -6.71
C GLY A 116 7.79 -5.75 -5.75
N ILE A 117 6.55 -5.64 -5.26
CA ILE A 117 6.15 -4.53 -4.37
C ILE A 117 6.83 -4.69 -3.02
N MET A 118 7.62 -3.68 -2.63
CA MET A 118 8.34 -3.62 -1.37
C MET A 118 8.00 -2.33 -0.62
N ILE A 119 8.17 -2.33 0.70
CA ILE A 119 8.00 -1.14 1.55
C ILE A 119 9.36 -0.64 2.00
N ASP A 120 9.66 0.64 1.78
CA ASP A 120 10.97 1.22 2.07
C ASP A 120 10.93 2.35 3.12
N PHE A 121 9.75 2.62 3.67
CA PHE A 121 9.56 3.52 4.81
C PHE A 121 8.24 3.25 5.52
N ILE A 122 8.28 3.27 6.85
CA ILE A 122 7.10 3.23 7.73
C ILE A 122 7.31 4.27 8.83
N GLY A 123 6.31 5.11 9.07
CA GLY A 123 6.39 6.08 10.18
C GLY A 123 5.06 6.76 10.49
N GLN A 124 4.87 7.13 11.75
CA GLN A 124 3.72 7.93 12.16
C GLN A 124 3.83 9.35 11.60
N ILE A 125 2.73 9.85 11.04
CA ILE A 125 2.59 11.23 10.60
C ILE A 125 1.57 11.92 11.50
N SER A 126 1.91 13.10 12.00
CA SER A 126 0.97 13.91 12.77
C SER A 126 -0.05 14.56 11.84
N ARG A 127 -1.28 14.72 12.32
CA ARG A 127 -2.24 15.61 11.67
C ARG A 127 -1.70 17.03 11.87
N LYS A 128 -1.12 17.66 10.83
CA LYS A 128 -1.05 19.12 10.84
C LYS A 128 -2.49 19.61 10.85
N SER A 129 -2.89 20.22 11.97
CA SER A 129 -4.15 20.97 12.09
C SER A 129 -4.21 22.05 11.03
#